data_AF-A0A509LDW3-F1
#
_entry.id   AF-A0A509LDW3-F1
#
_cell.length_a   1.000
_cell.length_b   1.000
_cell.length_c   1.000
_cell.angle_alpha   90.00
_cell.angle_beta   90.00
_cell.angle_gamma   90.00
#
_symmetry.space_group_name_H-M   'P 1'
#
loop_
_entity.id
_entity.type
_entity.pdbx_description
1 polymer ?
#
loop_
_entity_poly.entity_id
_entity_poly.type
_entity_poly.pdbx_seq_one_letter_code
_entity_poly.pdbx_strand_id
1 'polypeptide(L)'
;MSTNTKDQDSEKKSAQYQIPLNQDPKKIEKELGEFLNKKFGGNVKIITPSVLPKRDSTSNRPASKGKKQFINFNIKPEELISYLDQYVVKQRKAKSILSTKICTHFNRIRHSQTTNEGMSKITGNIKANILMFGPTGIGKTYLIKLIAKKIGVPFVKADATKFSETGYVGGDVEDLIRDLVKEANDDIELAECGIVYIDEIDKIASSPNVIGSQVSKTGVQRALLKPMEETDVDLKVPHDPVSMMQELEAYQRTGKRSKRSVNTANILFIVSGAFTELSDVVKRRLTKQNIGFGSKLLKIQNSDELLKQTKAQDLVKFGFESEFIGRLPVRCILDTLTEKDLYSILKMPNNPVILSKRLDFNAYGIEIVFTDNALKTLAKKAFKENTGARGLVSVVEEALLGFEEKLPSHNISKFTITEDVLNDPKAHLDDLLSNENSVKWDELYEQAFLHYKNYILKYIKNNWKILSIRHGLTISAVRCNMVALYFCNHVMEIEDAVKRIKTFHDSVKEIEVEVSKSYDLNIIFEEDAIDFVIEQFINHNATNEEILSKIYDDFYDGFNLIREKTGNSRFFISKAALTDHETYLNNLIRKEIT
;
A
#
# COMPACT_ATOMS: atom_id res chain seq x y z
N MET A 1 -73.88 10.59 24.64
CA MET A 1 -74.42 10.52 26.01
C MET A 1 -73.70 9.39 26.69
N SER A 2 -72.92 9.50 27.76
CA SER A 2 -72.59 10.51 28.76
C SER A 2 -71.45 9.82 29.57
N THR A 3 -70.39 10.40 30.14
CA THR A 3 -70.16 11.73 30.72
C THR A 3 -68.69 11.81 31.16
N ASN A 4 -68.08 12.98 30.96
CA ASN A 4 -67.14 13.71 31.82
C ASN A 4 -66.21 12.96 32.81
N THR A 5 -64.91 13.25 32.68
CA THR A 5 -64.25 14.22 33.60
C THR A 5 -63.04 14.89 32.94
N LYS A 6 -62.93 16.20 33.19
CA LYS A 6 -61.92 17.15 32.73
C LYS A 6 -60.71 17.19 33.68
N ASP A 7 -59.58 17.56 33.10
CA ASP A 7 -58.54 18.47 33.59
C ASP A 7 -58.04 18.32 35.04
N GLN A 8 -56.86 17.73 35.18
CA GLN A 8 -55.79 18.19 36.08
C GLN A 8 -54.44 17.66 35.56
N ASP A 9 -54.01 18.15 34.40
CA ASP A 9 -52.62 18.08 33.93
C ASP A 9 -51.91 19.37 34.31
N SER A 10 -51.37 19.41 35.53
CA SER A 10 -50.32 20.35 35.91
C SER A 10 -49.52 19.74 37.06
N GLU A 11 -48.20 19.66 36.87
CA GLU A 11 -47.16 19.24 37.82
C GLU A 11 -46.96 17.74 38.02
N LYS A 12 -46.07 17.14 37.22
CA LYS A 12 -44.85 16.46 37.71
C LYS A 12 -44.04 15.79 36.59
N LYS A 13 -42.72 16.06 36.63
CA LYS A 13 -41.57 15.27 36.12
C LYS A 13 -40.73 15.94 35.03
N SER A 14 -40.12 17.06 35.39
CA SER A 14 -38.70 17.29 35.12
C SER A 14 -37.86 16.55 36.17
N ALA A 15 -37.41 15.33 35.86
CA ALA A 15 -36.38 14.65 36.62
C ALA A 15 -35.18 14.41 35.69
N GLN A 16 -34.17 15.26 35.84
CA GLN A 16 -32.81 15.02 35.36
C GLN A 16 -32.34 13.65 35.86
N TYR A 17 -32.02 12.74 34.96
CA TYR A 17 -31.20 11.57 35.29
C TYR A 17 -29.75 12.05 35.49
N GLN A 18 -29.42 12.44 36.71
CA GLN A 18 -28.03 12.50 37.17
C GLN A 18 -27.51 11.06 37.29
N ILE A 19 -26.49 10.73 36.52
CA ILE A 19 -25.71 9.49 36.65
C ILE A 19 -24.96 9.57 37.99
N PRO A 20 -25.11 8.63 38.92
CA PRO A 20 -24.33 8.67 40.16
C PRO A 20 -22.86 8.35 39.84
N LEU A 21 -21.98 9.34 40.05
CA LEU A 21 -20.54 9.10 40.25
C LEU A 21 -20.33 8.31 41.55
N ASN A 22 -19.33 7.42 41.56
CA ASN A 22 -18.97 6.45 42.59
C ASN A 22 -19.93 5.25 42.74
N GLN A 23 -19.68 4.21 41.94
CA GLN A 23 -20.09 2.86 42.32
C GLN A 23 -18.90 2.13 42.94
N ASP A 24 -19.07 1.66 44.18
CA ASP A 24 -18.09 0.88 44.91
C ASP A 24 -17.73 -0.43 44.18
N PRO A 25 -16.46 -0.85 44.15
CA PRO A 25 -16.02 -2.08 43.47
C PRO A 25 -16.75 -3.34 43.96
N LYS A 26 -17.17 -3.36 45.24
CA LYS A 26 -17.98 -4.44 45.83
C LYS A 26 -19.38 -4.56 45.21
N LYS A 27 -19.92 -3.46 44.67
CA LYS A 27 -21.25 -3.45 44.02
C LYS A 27 -21.19 -4.07 42.64
N ILE A 28 -20.11 -3.80 41.90
CA ILE A 28 -19.84 -4.39 40.58
C ILE A 28 -19.58 -5.89 40.71
N GLU A 29 -18.80 -6.34 41.70
CA GLU A 29 -18.59 -7.77 41.97
C GLU A 29 -19.90 -8.50 42.28
N LYS A 30 -20.81 -7.85 43.02
CA LYS A 30 -22.12 -8.41 43.34
C LYS A 30 -23.03 -8.49 42.11
N GLU A 31 -23.08 -7.44 41.29
CA GLU A 31 -23.85 -7.45 40.04
C GLU A 31 -23.32 -8.46 39.03
N LEU A 32 -21.99 -8.62 38.92
CA LEU A 32 -21.35 -9.60 38.04
C LEU A 32 -21.61 -11.03 38.52
N GLY A 33 -21.54 -11.27 39.85
CA GLY A 33 -21.89 -12.56 40.45
C GLY A 33 -23.36 -12.92 40.27
N GLU A 34 -24.27 -11.95 40.45
CA GLU A 34 -25.70 -12.14 40.19
C GLU A 34 -25.98 -12.41 38.71
N PHE A 35 -25.31 -11.71 37.79
CA PHE A 35 -25.44 -11.93 36.35
C PHE A 35 -24.95 -13.32 35.91
N LEU A 36 -23.81 -13.76 36.43
CA LEU A 36 -23.23 -15.07 36.10
C LEU A 36 -24.06 -16.22 36.69
N ASN A 37 -24.56 -16.08 37.93
CA ASN A 37 -25.48 -17.06 38.51
C ASN A 37 -26.78 -17.18 37.71
N LYS A 38 -27.29 -16.06 37.17
CA LYS A 38 -28.51 -16.04 36.35
C LYS A 38 -28.33 -16.68 34.97
N LYS A 39 -27.11 -16.60 34.39
CA LYS A 39 -26.79 -17.17 33.08
C LYS A 39 -26.37 -18.63 33.11
N PHE A 40 -25.69 -19.08 34.16
CA PHE A 40 -25.00 -20.38 34.17
C PHE A 40 -25.48 -21.38 35.24
N GLY A 41 -26.46 -21.02 36.09
CA GLY A 41 -27.18 -21.97 36.94
C GLY A 41 -26.31 -22.78 37.90
N GLY A 42 -25.86 -22.14 38.99
CA GLY A 42 -25.11 -22.77 40.08
C GLY A 42 -24.19 -21.75 40.77
N ASN A 43 -23.98 -21.87 42.09
CA ASN A 43 -23.25 -20.90 42.92
C ASN A 43 -21.79 -20.68 42.45
N VAL A 44 -21.58 -19.76 41.51
CA VAL A 44 -20.24 -19.33 41.09
C VAL A 44 -19.73 -18.29 42.09
N LYS A 45 -18.82 -18.70 42.98
CA LYS A 45 -18.07 -17.77 43.86
C LYS A 45 -16.86 -17.24 43.11
N ILE A 46 -16.86 -15.94 42.79
CA ILE A 46 -15.67 -15.23 42.35
C ILE A 46 -14.80 -14.99 43.59
N ILE A 47 -13.61 -15.60 43.62
CA ILE A 47 -12.60 -15.35 44.66
C ILE A 47 -11.56 -14.39 44.08
N THR A 48 -11.64 -13.13 44.47
CA THR A 48 -10.58 -12.14 44.21
C THR A 48 -9.51 -12.29 45.32
N PRO A 49 -8.25 -12.61 45.02
CA PRO A 49 -7.19 -12.54 46.03
C PRO A 49 -6.94 -11.07 46.37
N SER A 50 -7.24 -10.70 47.61
CA SER A 50 -6.95 -9.39 48.19
C SER A 50 -5.45 -9.16 48.29
N VAL A 51 -4.83 -8.60 47.25
CA VAL A 51 -3.48 -8.04 47.36
C VAL A 51 -3.61 -6.53 47.35
N LEU A 52 -3.36 -5.91 48.50
CA LEU A 52 -3.18 -4.46 48.62
C LEU A 52 -2.11 -4.00 47.62
N PRO A 53 -2.24 -2.81 47.02
CA PRO A 53 -1.22 -2.30 46.11
C PRO A 53 0.10 -2.17 46.87
N LYS A 54 1.07 -3.03 46.52
CA LYS A 54 2.46 -2.81 46.90
C LYS A 54 2.90 -1.53 46.20
N ARG A 55 3.26 -0.51 46.98
CA ARG A 55 4.11 0.58 46.47
C ARG A 55 5.48 -0.03 46.25
N ASP A 56 5.82 -0.36 45.01
CA ASP A 56 7.19 -0.71 44.66
C ASP A 56 8.07 0.53 44.85
N SER A 57 8.91 0.48 45.88
CA SER A 57 10.02 1.38 46.09
C SER A 57 11.19 0.92 45.23
N THR A 58 11.14 1.18 43.92
CA THR A 58 12.28 0.94 43.02
C THR A 58 12.39 2.03 41.97
N SER A 59 13.48 2.80 42.10
CA SER A 59 14.09 3.72 41.14
C SER A 59 13.18 4.75 40.47
N ASN A 60 13.36 6.02 40.87
CA ASN A 60 13.18 7.18 40.00
C ASN A 60 14.11 7.04 38.77
N ARG A 61 13.74 6.19 37.82
CA ARG A 61 14.03 6.44 36.42
C ARG A 61 12.72 6.99 35.86
N PRO A 62 12.70 8.23 35.32
CA PRO A 62 11.52 8.67 34.60
C PRO A 62 11.22 7.58 33.57
N ALA A 63 9.99 7.08 33.54
CA ALA A 63 9.51 6.26 32.44
C ALA A 63 10.02 6.95 31.18
N SER A 64 10.91 6.27 30.44
CA SER A 64 11.38 6.80 29.18
C SER A 64 10.12 7.01 28.36
N LYS A 65 9.69 8.27 28.23
CA LYS A 65 8.82 8.67 27.13
C LYS A 65 9.52 8.09 25.93
N GLY A 66 8.98 7.01 25.36
CA GLY A 66 9.50 6.44 24.14
C GLY A 66 9.73 7.62 23.20
N LYS A 67 10.95 7.75 22.66
CA LYS A 67 11.25 8.79 21.68
C LYS A 67 10.09 8.76 20.68
N LYS A 68 9.33 9.86 20.58
CA LYS A 68 8.27 10.03 19.58
C LYS A 68 8.81 9.47 18.27
N GLN A 69 8.28 8.36 17.79
CA GLN A 69 8.71 7.81 16.52
C GLN A 69 8.12 8.73 15.47
N PHE A 70 8.89 9.75 15.12
CA PHE A 70 8.51 10.73 14.13
C PHE A 70 8.18 9.99 12.85
N ILE A 71 7.02 10.29 12.27
CA ILE A 71 6.78 9.95 10.87
C ILE A 71 7.82 10.76 10.09
N ASN A 72 8.89 10.09 9.66
CA ASN A 72 9.96 10.70 8.86
C ASN A 72 9.47 10.87 7.41
N PHE A 73 8.39 11.63 7.26
CA PHE A 73 7.74 11.87 5.98
C PHE A 73 8.43 13.01 5.26
N ASN A 74 9.30 12.71 4.30
CA ASN A 74 9.94 13.73 3.45
C ASN A 74 9.63 13.57 1.96
N ILE A 75 8.57 12.83 1.62
CA ILE A 75 8.27 12.49 0.24
C ILE A 75 7.66 13.71 -0.47
N LYS A 76 8.25 14.08 -1.61
CA LYS A 76 7.73 15.14 -2.47
C LYS A 76 6.60 14.63 -3.37
N PRO A 77 5.65 15.49 -3.80
CA PRO A 77 4.57 15.07 -4.70
C PRO A 77 5.07 14.42 -6.00
N GLU A 78 6.15 14.93 -6.59
CA GLU A 78 6.74 14.37 -7.82
C GLU A 78 7.33 12.97 -7.60
N GLU A 79 7.97 12.74 -6.46
CA GLU A 79 8.50 11.42 -6.08
C GLU A 79 7.38 10.40 -5.88
N LEU A 80 6.27 10.82 -5.27
CA LEU A 80 5.10 9.97 -5.10
C LEU A 80 4.42 9.67 -6.45
N ILE A 81 4.28 10.65 -7.34
CA ILE A 81 3.76 10.42 -8.71
C ILE A 81 4.64 9.41 -9.44
N SER A 82 5.95 9.59 -9.38
CA SER A 82 6.91 8.68 -10.01
C SER A 82 6.85 7.26 -9.45
N TYR A 83 6.60 7.10 -8.15
CA TYR A 83 6.30 5.79 -7.56
C TYR A 83 4.98 5.22 -8.10
N LEU A 84 3.91 5.99 -8.12
CA LEU A 84 2.60 5.54 -8.60
C LEU A 84 2.60 5.20 -10.10
N ASP A 85 3.42 5.86 -10.92
CA ASP A 85 3.59 5.56 -12.34
C ASP A 85 4.12 4.14 -12.59
N GLN A 86 4.77 3.52 -11.60
CA GLN A 86 5.27 2.14 -11.68
C GLN A 86 4.21 1.08 -11.44
N TYR A 87 3.00 1.47 -11.01
CA TYR A 87 1.91 0.55 -10.69
C TYR A 87 0.56 0.95 -11.32
N VAL A 88 0.35 2.23 -11.65
CA VAL A 88 -0.94 2.76 -12.12
C VAL A 88 -0.80 3.48 -13.47
N VAL A 89 -1.41 2.90 -14.50
CA VAL A 89 -1.46 3.44 -15.87
C VAL A 89 -2.45 4.60 -15.98
N LYS A 90 -2.18 5.54 -16.89
CA LYS A 90 -3.05 6.69 -17.20
C LYS A 90 -3.20 7.60 -15.98
N GLN A 91 -4.41 7.77 -15.45
CA GLN A 91 -4.78 8.49 -14.21
C GLN A 91 -3.91 9.69 -13.80
N ARG A 92 -3.44 10.49 -14.75
CA ARG A 92 -2.39 11.50 -14.52
C ARG A 92 -2.89 12.60 -13.58
N LYS A 93 -4.10 13.10 -13.83
CA LYS A 93 -4.74 14.13 -13.00
C LYS A 93 -5.00 13.62 -11.59
N ALA A 94 -5.52 12.40 -11.45
CA ALA A 94 -5.79 11.79 -10.16
C ALA A 94 -4.49 11.59 -9.34
N LYS A 95 -3.43 11.04 -9.97
CA LYS A 95 -2.10 10.91 -9.34
C LYS A 95 -1.55 12.24 -8.87
N SER A 96 -1.67 13.29 -9.68
CA SER A 96 -1.22 14.64 -9.32
C SER A 96 -1.99 15.23 -8.13
N ILE A 97 -3.33 15.19 -8.17
CA ILE A 97 -4.19 15.70 -7.10
C ILE A 97 -3.92 14.96 -5.78
N LEU A 98 -3.96 13.62 -5.81
CA LEU A 98 -3.74 12.80 -4.62
C LEU A 98 -2.35 13.02 -4.05
N SER A 99 -1.30 12.93 -4.87
CA SER A 99 0.07 13.10 -4.38
C SER A 99 0.28 14.49 -3.78
N THR A 100 -0.27 15.53 -4.40
CA THR A 100 -0.15 16.90 -3.87
C THR A 100 -0.86 17.04 -2.53
N LYS A 101 -2.13 16.61 -2.45
CA LYS A 101 -2.96 16.83 -1.25
C LYS A 101 -2.52 15.96 -0.09
N ILE A 102 -2.20 14.70 -0.35
CA ILE A 102 -1.75 13.75 0.67
C ILE A 102 -0.34 14.11 1.17
N CYS A 103 0.63 14.40 0.28
CA CYS A 103 1.95 14.86 0.73
C CYS A 103 1.86 16.18 1.52
N THR A 104 1.00 17.12 1.10
CA THR A 104 0.82 18.37 1.83
C THR A 104 0.22 18.13 3.22
N HIS A 105 -0.77 17.24 3.33
CA HIS A 105 -1.40 16.85 4.59
C HIS A 105 -0.36 16.35 5.60
N PHE A 106 0.42 15.33 5.24
CA PHE A 106 1.42 14.75 6.14
C PHE A 106 2.62 15.67 6.41
N ASN A 107 3.06 16.47 5.42
CA ASN A 107 4.09 17.47 5.67
C ASN A 107 3.64 18.56 6.64
N ARG A 108 2.36 18.98 6.60
CA ARG A 108 1.80 19.94 7.57
C ARG A 108 1.78 19.36 8.98
N ILE A 109 1.39 18.09 9.13
CA ILE A 109 1.42 17.38 10.42
C ILE A 109 2.85 17.35 10.97
N ARG A 110 3.82 16.92 10.15
CA ARG A 110 5.24 16.89 10.52
C ARG A 110 5.75 18.27 10.94
N HIS A 111 5.45 19.31 10.17
CA HIS A 111 5.87 20.68 10.47
C HIS A 111 5.30 21.13 11.82
N SER A 112 4.00 20.96 12.06
CA SER A 112 3.35 21.28 13.33
C SER A 112 3.97 20.56 14.53
N GLN A 113 4.44 19.32 14.35
CA GLN A 113 5.06 18.55 15.43
C GLN A 113 6.52 18.96 15.68
N THR A 114 7.20 19.53 14.68
CA THR A 114 8.63 19.90 14.76
C THR A 114 8.84 21.30 15.32
N THR A 115 8.00 22.28 14.96
CA THR A 115 8.22 23.67 15.36
C THR A 115 7.91 23.97 16.83
N ASN A 116 7.22 23.10 17.58
CA ASN A 116 6.82 23.28 19.00
C ASN A 116 6.03 24.58 19.33
N GLU A 117 6.03 25.56 18.44
CA GLU A 117 4.94 26.48 18.19
C GLU A 117 3.78 25.61 17.74
N GLY A 118 2.98 25.16 18.72
CA GLY A 118 1.68 24.57 18.45
C GLY A 118 1.04 25.44 17.40
N MET A 119 0.59 24.81 16.30
CA MET A 119 0.02 25.49 15.13
C MET A 119 -0.56 26.80 15.61
N SER A 120 -0.12 27.93 15.08
CA SER A 120 -1.02 29.07 15.04
C SER A 120 -2.24 28.48 14.37
N LYS A 121 -3.23 28.06 15.19
CA LYS A 121 -4.35 27.24 14.78
C LYS A 121 -5.08 28.23 13.91
N ILE A 122 -4.76 28.23 12.62
CA ILE A 122 -5.43 29.09 11.66
C ILE A 122 -6.88 28.67 11.84
N THR A 123 -7.65 29.54 12.48
CA THR A 123 -9.03 29.27 12.85
C THR A 123 -9.75 28.91 11.55
N GLY A 124 -10.30 27.70 11.48
CA GLY A 124 -10.96 27.20 10.27
C GLY A 124 -10.08 26.43 9.28
N ASN A 125 -8.97 25.81 9.70
CA ASN A 125 -8.25 24.86 8.84
C ASN A 125 -9.14 23.65 8.49
N ILE A 126 -9.60 23.59 7.23
CA ILE A 126 -10.42 22.47 6.73
C ILE A 126 -9.49 21.36 6.25
N LYS A 127 -9.67 20.14 6.78
CA LYS A 127 -8.97 18.96 6.29
C LYS A 127 -9.21 18.75 4.80
N ALA A 128 -8.15 18.39 4.08
CA ALA A 128 -8.22 18.12 2.65
C ALA A 128 -8.77 16.72 2.36
N ASN A 129 -9.87 16.32 3.01
CA ASN A 129 -10.53 15.04 2.76
C ASN A 129 -10.95 14.97 1.27
N ILE A 130 -10.92 13.76 0.73
CA ILE A 130 -10.92 13.54 -0.71
C ILE A 130 -12.14 12.71 -1.10
N LEU A 131 -12.88 13.17 -2.11
CA LEU A 131 -13.92 12.42 -2.79
C LEU A 131 -13.43 11.96 -4.16
N MET A 132 -13.36 10.65 -4.36
CA MET A 132 -12.93 10.01 -5.60
C MET A 132 -14.12 9.55 -6.45
N PHE A 133 -14.10 9.93 -7.72
CA PHE A 133 -15.09 9.56 -8.74
C PHE A 133 -14.48 8.64 -9.77
N GLY A 134 -15.28 7.71 -10.28
CA GLY A 134 -15.00 6.98 -11.51
C GLY A 134 -15.56 5.56 -11.46
N PRO A 135 -15.65 4.85 -12.61
CA PRO A 135 -16.19 3.50 -12.67
C PRO A 135 -15.50 2.47 -11.77
N THR A 136 -16.13 1.31 -11.62
CA THR A 136 -15.51 0.15 -10.97
C THR A 136 -14.31 -0.34 -11.77
N GLY A 137 -13.30 -0.90 -11.08
CA GLY A 137 -12.18 -1.56 -11.74
C GLY A 137 -11.13 -0.64 -12.39
N ILE A 138 -11.16 0.67 -12.14
CA ILE A 138 -10.13 1.62 -12.66
C ILE A 138 -8.94 1.85 -11.71
N GLY A 139 -8.92 1.17 -10.56
CA GLY A 139 -7.82 1.25 -9.59
C GLY A 139 -8.00 2.24 -8.44
N LYS A 140 -9.22 2.69 -8.11
CA LYS A 140 -9.49 3.61 -6.97
C LYS A 140 -8.89 3.12 -5.65
N THR A 141 -9.28 1.93 -5.20
CA THR A 141 -8.77 1.32 -3.97
C THR A 141 -7.27 1.03 -4.05
N TYR A 142 -6.80 0.53 -5.20
CA TYR A 142 -5.40 0.16 -5.41
C TYR A 142 -4.46 1.37 -5.30
N LEU A 143 -4.86 2.50 -5.89
CA LEU A 143 -4.13 3.75 -5.86
C LEU A 143 -3.91 4.25 -4.42
N ILE A 144 -4.96 4.23 -3.59
CA ILE A 144 -4.84 4.68 -2.20
C ILE A 144 -4.01 3.70 -1.36
N LYS A 145 -4.19 2.38 -1.55
CA LYS A 145 -3.37 1.36 -0.88
C LYS A 145 -1.88 1.55 -1.17
N LEU A 146 -1.53 1.83 -2.43
CA LEU A 146 -0.15 2.11 -2.83
C LEU A 146 0.40 3.38 -2.17
N ILE A 147 -0.39 4.45 -2.09
CA ILE A 147 0.02 5.69 -1.42
C ILE A 147 0.26 5.41 0.06
N ALA A 148 -0.68 4.76 0.76
CA ALA A 148 -0.51 4.44 2.17
C ALA A 148 0.74 3.58 2.43
N LYS A 149 0.95 2.53 1.63
CA LYS A 149 2.15 1.67 1.68
C LYS A 149 3.44 2.49 1.48
N LYS A 150 3.43 3.46 0.56
CA LYS A 150 4.61 4.28 0.26
C LYS A 150 4.93 5.29 1.34
N ILE A 151 3.90 5.85 1.97
CA ILE A 151 4.02 6.83 3.05
C ILE A 151 4.38 6.13 4.37
N GLY A 152 3.95 4.90 4.55
CA GLY A 152 4.19 4.12 5.78
C GLY A 152 3.25 4.49 6.92
N VAL A 153 2.00 4.83 6.60
CA VAL A 153 0.96 5.19 7.59
C VAL A 153 -0.11 4.10 7.68
N PRO A 154 -0.77 3.94 8.85
CA PRO A 154 -1.87 3.00 9.02
C PRO A 154 -2.99 3.27 7.99
N PHE A 155 -3.58 2.19 7.47
CA PHE A 155 -4.60 2.27 6.43
C PHE A 155 -5.74 1.30 6.70
N VAL A 156 -6.96 1.83 6.82
CA VAL A 156 -8.18 1.04 6.94
C VAL A 156 -9.04 1.22 5.70
N LYS A 157 -9.54 0.11 5.16
CA LYS A 157 -10.53 0.08 4.09
C LYS A 157 -11.86 -0.40 4.65
N ALA A 158 -12.92 0.36 4.38
CA ALA A 158 -14.29 -0.08 4.61
C ALA A 158 -15.21 0.20 3.43
N ASP A 159 -16.40 -0.37 3.50
CA ASP A 159 -17.49 -0.19 2.54
C ASP A 159 -18.61 0.59 3.24
N ALA A 160 -19.07 1.67 2.64
CA ALA A 160 -20.11 2.53 3.21
C ALA A 160 -21.42 1.77 3.50
N THR A 161 -21.71 0.70 2.75
CA THR A 161 -22.94 -0.08 2.88
C THR A 161 -23.00 -0.92 4.16
N LYS A 162 -21.87 -1.14 4.83
CA LYS A 162 -21.79 -1.93 6.07
C LYS A 162 -22.18 -1.16 7.33
N PHE A 163 -22.26 0.16 7.25
CA PHE A 163 -22.55 1.02 8.40
C PHE A 163 -24.05 1.25 8.57
N SER A 164 -24.46 1.49 9.82
CA SER A 164 -25.83 1.88 10.17
C SER A 164 -25.82 3.01 11.20
N GLU A 165 -26.87 3.84 11.22
CA GLU A 165 -26.96 5.00 12.12
C GLU A 165 -26.86 4.63 13.61
N THR A 166 -27.43 3.48 13.98
CA THR A 166 -27.52 3.07 15.39
C THR A 166 -26.44 2.08 15.81
N GLY A 167 -25.66 1.53 14.87
CA GLY A 167 -24.66 0.49 15.15
C GLY A 167 -25.25 -0.86 15.62
N TYR A 168 -26.57 -1.01 15.69
CA TYR A 168 -27.24 -2.22 16.22
C TYR A 168 -27.48 -3.31 15.16
N VAL A 169 -27.63 -2.94 13.89
CA VAL A 169 -27.91 -3.89 12.76
C VAL A 169 -26.78 -3.87 11.71
N GLY A 170 -25.85 -2.92 11.81
CA GLY A 170 -24.62 -2.81 11.01
C GLY A 170 -23.49 -2.19 11.85
N GLY A 171 -22.28 -2.10 11.30
CA GLY A 171 -21.10 -1.60 12.02
C GLY A 171 -21.22 -0.13 12.43
N ASP A 172 -20.51 0.26 13.49
CA ASP A 172 -20.36 1.66 13.90
C ASP A 172 -19.26 2.32 13.07
N VAL A 173 -19.45 3.58 12.70
CA VAL A 173 -18.44 4.36 11.96
C VAL A 173 -17.19 4.57 12.82
N GLU A 174 -17.34 4.64 14.16
CA GLU A 174 -16.20 4.75 15.07
C GLU A 174 -15.30 3.51 15.06
N ASP A 175 -15.81 2.35 14.64
CA ASP A 175 -15.00 1.13 14.50
C ASP A 175 -13.88 1.30 13.47
N LEU A 176 -14.05 2.18 12.48
CA LEU A 176 -12.99 2.56 11.54
C LEU A 176 -11.74 3.08 12.24
N ILE A 177 -11.94 3.89 13.28
CA ILE A 177 -10.85 4.49 14.05
C ILE A 177 -10.21 3.45 14.95
N ARG A 178 -11.02 2.56 15.54
CA ARG A 178 -10.53 1.44 16.35
C ARG A 178 -9.68 0.49 15.52
N ASP A 179 -10.12 0.15 14.31
CA ASP A 179 -9.38 -0.69 13.38
C ASP A 179 -8.08 -0.01 12.90
N LEU A 180 -8.06 1.32 12.79
CA LEU A 180 -6.85 2.06 12.43
C LEU A 180 -5.78 1.97 13.52
N VAL A 181 -6.19 1.95 14.79
CA VAL A 181 -5.28 1.71 15.93
C VAL A 181 -4.74 0.29 15.94
N LYS A 182 -5.58 -0.70 15.60
CA LYS A 182 -5.12 -2.09 15.46
C LYS A 182 -4.07 -2.22 14.34
N GLU A 183 -4.31 -1.60 13.19
CA GLU A 183 -3.34 -1.53 12.08
C GLU A 183 -2.04 -0.79 12.47
N ALA A 184 -2.11 0.12 13.44
CA ALA A 184 -0.96 0.80 14.02
C ALA A 184 -0.28 0.00 15.15
N ASN A 185 -0.66 -1.26 15.41
CA ASN A 185 -0.19 -2.07 16.53
C ASN A 185 -0.35 -1.37 17.90
N ASP A 186 -1.52 -0.78 18.13
CA ASP A 186 -1.86 -0.02 19.34
C ASP A 186 -1.06 1.28 19.55
N ASP A 187 -0.33 1.75 18.54
CA ASP A 187 0.30 3.07 18.53
C ASP A 187 -0.71 4.17 18.18
N ILE A 188 -1.16 4.89 19.22
CA ILE A 188 -2.12 5.99 19.10
C ILE A 188 -1.55 7.14 18.25
N GLU A 189 -0.29 7.54 18.47
CA GLU A 189 0.30 8.68 17.75
C GLU A 189 0.40 8.39 16.24
N LEU A 190 0.76 7.14 15.91
CA LEU A 190 0.80 6.68 14.52
C LEU A 190 -0.60 6.56 13.92
N ALA A 191 -1.58 6.06 14.67
CA ALA A 191 -2.98 5.94 14.23
C ALA A 191 -3.64 7.30 13.95
N GLU A 192 -3.34 8.33 14.74
CA GLU A 192 -3.81 9.70 14.50
C GLU A 192 -3.35 10.26 13.15
N CYS A 193 -2.27 9.69 12.59
CA CYS A 193 -1.73 10.04 11.27
C CYS A 193 -2.08 9.00 10.20
N GLY A 194 -3.17 8.24 10.36
CA GLY A 194 -3.58 7.24 9.39
C GLY A 194 -4.49 7.75 8.27
N ILE A 195 -4.83 6.83 7.35
CA ILE A 195 -5.75 7.05 6.24
C ILE A 195 -6.95 6.11 6.40
N VAL A 196 -8.15 6.68 6.38
CA VAL A 196 -9.41 5.92 6.32
C VAL A 196 -9.97 6.01 4.91
N TYR A 197 -10.10 4.87 4.24
CA TYR A 197 -10.70 4.78 2.91
C TYR A 197 -12.08 4.11 2.96
N ILE A 198 -13.08 4.81 2.44
CA ILE A 198 -14.47 4.32 2.39
C ILE A 198 -14.89 4.18 0.92
N ASP A 199 -15.15 2.94 0.50
CA ASP A 199 -15.68 2.62 -0.83
C ASP A 199 -17.22 2.67 -0.85
N GLU A 200 -17.79 2.67 -2.05
CA GLU A 200 -19.25 2.63 -2.28
C GLU A 200 -20.05 3.76 -1.60
N ILE A 201 -19.45 4.93 -1.41
CA ILE A 201 -20.10 6.08 -0.78
C ILE A 201 -21.33 6.58 -1.58
N ASP A 202 -21.39 6.27 -2.87
CA ASP A 202 -22.55 6.57 -3.71
C ASP A 202 -23.80 5.77 -3.33
N LYS A 203 -23.68 4.65 -2.61
CA LYS A 203 -24.82 3.80 -2.21
C LYS A 203 -25.58 4.32 -1.00
N ILE A 204 -24.92 5.14 -0.18
CA ILE A 204 -25.53 5.81 0.98
C ILE A 204 -26.16 7.17 0.63
N ALA A 205 -26.08 7.60 -0.64
CA ALA A 205 -26.85 8.75 -1.12
C ALA A 205 -28.35 8.41 -1.07
N SER A 206 -29.16 9.38 -0.61
CA SER A 206 -30.61 9.22 -0.57
C SER A 206 -31.19 9.31 -1.98
N SER A 207 -31.85 8.24 -2.44
CA SER A 207 -32.55 8.26 -3.72
C SER A 207 -33.80 9.14 -3.58
N PRO A 208 -34.05 10.11 -4.49
CA PRO A 208 -35.21 11.01 -4.41
C PRO A 208 -36.57 10.29 -4.41
N ASN A 209 -36.63 9.06 -4.93
CA ASN A 209 -37.87 8.36 -5.25
C ASN A 209 -38.28 7.26 -4.24
N VAL A 210 -37.56 7.05 -3.14
CA VAL A 210 -37.83 5.96 -2.18
C VAL A 210 -38.13 6.53 -0.80
N ILE A 211 -39.41 6.62 -0.43
CA ILE A 211 -39.90 7.34 0.77
C ILE A 211 -39.63 6.58 2.09
N GLY A 212 -39.38 5.25 2.05
CA GLY A 212 -39.39 4.41 3.26
C GLY A 212 -38.04 4.11 3.94
N SER A 213 -36.91 4.09 3.20
CA SER A 213 -35.59 3.64 3.71
C SER A 213 -34.54 4.76 3.80
N GLN A 214 -34.96 6.02 3.68
CA GLN A 214 -34.03 7.16 3.62
C GLN A 214 -33.35 7.48 4.95
N VAL A 215 -34.02 7.21 6.08
CA VAL A 215 -33.52 7.54 7.43
C VAL A 215 -32.18 6.87 7.72
N SER A 216 -32.05 5.58 7.39
CA SER A 216 -30.82 4.83 7.63
C SER A 216 -29.64 5.31 6.77
N LYS A 217 -29.87 5.67 5.50
CA LYS A 217 -28.81 6.11 4.57
C LYS A 217 -28.26 7.50 4.91
N THR A 218 -29.14 8.45 5.23
CA THR A 218 -28.73 9.79 5.66
C THR A 218 -28.13 9.76 7.07
N GLY A 219 -28.60 8.86 7.94
CA GLY A 219 -28.02 8.59 9.25
C GLY A 219 -26.53 8.21 9.19
N VAL A 220 -26.13 7.35 8.25
CA VAL A 220 -24.71 7.01 8.03
C VAL A 220 -23.88 8.23 7.61
N GLN A 221 -24.41 9.07 6.70
CA GLN A 221 -23.72 10.31 6.31
C GLN A 221 -23.48 11.24 7.51
N ARG A 222 -24.46 11.36 8.42
CA ARG A 222 -24.36 12.16 9.64
C ARG A 222 -23.40 11.56 10.66
N ALA A 223 -23.41 10.24 10.82
CA ALA A 223 -22.47 9.52 11.69
C ALA A 223 -21.01 9.74 11.25
N LEU A 224 -20.75 9.82 9.94
CA LEU A 224 -19.44 10.13 9.36
C LEU A 224 -18.95 11.56 9.58
N LEU A 225 -19.84 12.52 9.88
CA LEU A 225 -19.43 13.92 10.08
C LEU A 225 -18.47 14.06 11.27
N LYS A 226 -18.80 13.45 12.42
CA LYS A 226 -17.99 13.60 13.64
C LYS A 226 -16.55 13.10 13.45
N PRO A 227 -16.28 11.88 12.94
CA PRO A 227 -14.91 11.41 12.73
C PRO A 227 -14.14 12.20 11.66
N MET A 228 -14.82 12.79 10.68
CA MET A 228 -14.18 13.60 9.63
C MET A 228 -13.70 14.99 10.10
N GLU A 229 -14.19 15.45 11.25
CA GLU A 229 -13.88 16.74 11.88
C GLU A 229 -12.76 16.61 12.92
N GLU A 230 -12.98 17.04 14.15
CA GLU A 230 -12.03 16.88 15.26
C GLU A 230 -12.85 16.32 16.42
N THR A 231 -12.86 14.99 16.50
CA THR A 231 -13.52 14.25 17.59
C THR A 231 -12.51 13.34 18.26
N ASP A 232 -12.54 13.31 19.59
CA ASP A 232 -11.84 12.29 20.37
C ASP A 232 -12.73 11.04 20.42
N VAL A 233 -12.25 9.96 19.79
CA VAL A 233 -12.97 8.68 19.78
C VAL A 233 -12.40 7.80 20.88
N ASP A 234 -13.28 7.30 21.75
CA ASP A 234 -12.89 6.35 22.79
C ASP A 234 -12.62 4.97 22.14
N LEU A 235 -11.42 4.43 22.40
CA LEU A 235 -11.03 3.10 21.90
C LEU A 235 -11.74 1.95 22.60
N LYS A 236 -12.56 2.27 23.60
CA LYS A 236 -13.34 1.32 24.38
C LYS A 236 -14.62 1.01 23.62
N VAL A 237 -14.88 -0.28 23.40
CA VAL A 237 -16.23 -0.73 23.02
C VAL A 237 -16.97 -1.07 24.32
N PRO A 238 -18.17 -0.51 24.59
CA PRO A 238 -18.91 -0.76 25.84
C PRO A 238 -19.23 -2.24 26.15
N HIS A 239 -19.02 -3.15 25.20
CA HIS A 239 -19.46 -4.55 25.25
C HIS A 239 -18.35 -5.60 25.13
N ASP A 240 -17.06 -5.21 25.10
CA ASP A 240 -15.96 -6.17 24.98
C ASP A 240 -15.43 -6.64 26.36
N PRO A 241 -15.61 -7.93 26.74
CA PRO A 241 -15.16 -8.45 28.02
C PRO A 241 -13.63 -8.40 28.21
N VAL A 242 -12.85 -8.40 27.13
CA VAL A 242 -11.37 -8.31 27.19
C VAL A 242 -10.94 -6.92 27.62
N SER A 243 -11.59 -5.89 27.07
CA SER A 243 -11.35 -4.49 27.43
C SER A 243 -11.73 -4.20 28.90
N MET A 244 -12.78 -4.85 29.43
CA MET A 244 -13.14 -4.76 30.85
C MET A 244 -12.14 -5.49 31.76
N MET A 245 -11.61 -6.65 31.34
CA MET A 245 -10.59 -7.39 32.10
C MET A 245 -9.26 -6.62 32.16
N GLN A 246 -8.81 -6.04 31.05
CA GLN A 246 -7.62 -5.18 31.02
C GLN A 246 -7.79 -3.93 31.90
N GLU A 247 -9.01 -3.39 32.00
CA GLU A 247 -9.31 -2.24 32.87
C GLU A 247 -9.26 -2.63 34.35
N LEU A 248 -9.74 -3.82 34.73
CA LEU A 248 -9.59 -4.35 36.09
C LEU A 248 -8.12 -4.54 36.46
N GLU A 249 -7.30 -5.10 35.57
CA GLU A 249 -5.86 -5.29 35.81
C GLU A 249 -5.08 -3.96 35.86
N ALA A 250 -5.35 -3.03 34.95
CA ALA A 250 -4.67 -1.73 34.90
C ALA A 250 -5.07 -0.83 36.08
N TYR A 251 -6.34 -0.88 36.50
CA TYR A 251 -6.85 -0.18 37.68
C TYR A 251 -6.24 -0.75 38.97
N GLN A 252 -6.14 -2.08 39.08
CA GLN A 252 -5.49 -2.74 40.21
C GLN A 252 -4.00 -2.37 40.34
N ARG A 253 -3.29 -2.18 39.21
CA ARG A 253 -1.86 -1.83 39.22
C ARG A 253 -1.57 -0.34 39.43
N THR A 254 -2.40 0.56 38.90
CA THR A 254 -2.06 2.01 38.84
C THR A 254 -3.02 2.93 39.59
N GLY A 255 -4.17 2.42 40.04
CA GLY A 255 -5.19 3.21 40.75
C GLY A 255 -5.88 4.30 39.91
N LYS A 256 -5.62 4.39 38.61
CA LYS A 256 -6.27 5.34 37.69
C LYS A 256 -6.91 4.60 36.53
N ARG A 257 -8.12 5.00 36.13
CA ARG A 257 -8.72 4.58 34.85
C ARG A 257 -8.01 5.33 33.72
N SER A 258 -7.20 4.65 32.92
CA SER A 258 -6.70 5.23 31.66
C SER A 258 -7.83 5.21 30.63
N LYS A 259 -8.32 6.38 30.23
CA LYS A 259 -9.08 6.50 28.99
C LYS A 259 -8.06 6.59 27.86
N ARG A 260 -8.05 5.59 26.98
CA ARG A 260 -7.34 5.66 25.71
C ARG A 260 -8.33 6.18 24.67
N SER A 261 -8.15 7.43 24.27
CA SER A 261 -8.89 8.07 23.19
C SER A 261 -7.92 8.38 22.04
N VAL A 262 -8.46 8.45 20.82
CA VAL A 262 -7.70 8.84 19.62
C VAL A 262 -8.30 10.11 19.05
N ASN A 263 -7.45 11.10 18.80
CA ASN A 263 -7.90 12.33 18.17
C ASN A 263 -7.94 12.19 16.65
N THR A 264 -9.10 12.44 16.07
CA THR A 264 -9.29 12.25 14.62
C THR A 264 -8.78 13.42 13.77
N ALA A 265 -8.29 14.53 14.33
CA ALA A 265 -7.94 15.77 13.60
C ALA A 265 -6.92 15.56 12.46
N ASN A 266 -6.00 14.62 12.61
CA ASN A 266 -4.95 14.37 11.62
C ASN A 266 -5.24 13.17 10.70
N ILE A 267 -6.32 12.43 10.98
CA ILE A 267 -6.73 11.29 10.15
C ILE A 267 -7.32 11.80 8.84
N LEU A 268 -6.79 11.29 7.72
CA LEU A 268 -7.25 11.65 6.39
C LEU A 268 -8.37 10.73 5.92
N PHE A 269 -9.52 11.29 5.57
CA PHE A 269 -10.62 10.54 4.98
C PHE A 269 -10.60 10.63 3.46
N ILE A 270 -10.62 9.46 2.81
CA ILE A 270 -10.73 9.32 1.37
C ILE A 270 -11.96 8.47 1.08
N VAL A 271 -13.00 9.08 0.51
CA VAL A 271 -14.22 8.38 0.15
C VAL A 271 -14.27 8.20 -1.36
N SER A 272 -14.89 7.13 -1.83
CA SER A 272 -14.97 6.82 -3.26
C SER A 272 -16.29 6.18 -3.64
N GLY A 273 -16.70 6.39 -4.89
CA GLY A 273 -17.94 5.84 -5.43
C GLY A 273 -17.88 5.70 -6.95
N ALA A 274 -18.81 4.92 -7.53
CA ALA A 274 -18.90 4.73 -8.98
C ALA A 274 -19.63 5.90 -9.66
N PHE A 275 -20.69 6.40 -9.03
CA PHE A 275 -21.45 7.58 -9.48
C PHE A 275 -21.98 7.46 -10.91
N THR A 276 -22.46 6.29 -11.31
CA THR A 276 -23.00 6.03 -12.66
C THR A 276 -24.13 6.99 -13.03
N GLU A 277 -25.10 7.17 -12.13
CA GLU A 277 -26.28 8.01 -12.31
C GLU A 277 -26.00 9.53 -12.16
N LEU A 278 -24.86 9.91 -11.57
CA LEU A 278 -24.52 11.33 -11.38
C LEU A 278 -24.32 12.05 -12.72
N SER A 279 -23.83 11.34 -13.73
CA SER A 279 -23.65 11.86 -15.09
C SER A 279 -24.97 12.42 -15.66
N ASP A 280 -26.10 11.78 -15.38
CA ASP A 280 -27.42 12.21 -15.83
C ASP A 280 -27.89 13.48 -15.10
N VAL A 281 -27.62 13.59 -13.80
CA VAL A 281 -27.92 14.79 -13.01
C VAL A 281 -27.17 16.00 -13.57
N VAL A 282 -25.88 15.83 -13.86
CA VAL A 282 -25.05 16.88 -14.45
C VAL A 282 -25.53 17.23 -15.87
N LYS A 283 -25.84 16.22 -16.70
CA LYS A 283 -26.37 16.42 -18.06
C LYS A 283 -27.67 17.23 -18.04
N ARG A 284 -28.61 16.92 -17.13
CA ARG A 284 -29.86 17.68 -16.96
C ARG A 284 -29.59 19.13 -16.59
N ARG A 285 -28.62 19.40 -15.69
CA ARG A 285 -28.22 20.77 -15.34
C ARG A 285 -27.68 21.54 -16.55
N LEU A 286 -26.74 20.95 -17.29
CA LEU A 286 -26.12 21.61 -18.45
C LEU A 286 -27.14 21.85 -19.57
N THR A 287 -28.07 20.92 -19.78
CA THR A 287 -29.12 21.06 -20.79
C THR A 287 -30.14 22.15 -20.42
N LYS A 288 -30.55 22.23 -19.14
CA LYS A 288 -31.49 23.27 -18.67
C LYS A 288 -30.92 24.70 -18.77
N GLN A 289 -29.61 24.88 -18.71
CA GLN A 289 -28.97 26.19 -18.88
C GLN A 289 -29.01 26.72 -20.33
N ASN A 290 -29.27 25.86 -21.31
CA ASN A 290 -29.19 26.18 -22.74
C ASN A 290 -30.56 26.42 -23.41
N ILE A 291 -31.64 26.65 -22.65
CA ILE A 291 -32.96 26.98 -23.20
C ILE A 291 -32.97 28.48 -23.56
N GLY A 292 -32.61 28.80 -24.80
CA GLY A 292 -32.65 30.14 -25.41
C GLY A 292 -32.47 30.05 -26.93
N PHE A 293 -33.13 30.93 -27.68
CA PHE A 293 -33.09 30.97 -29.16
C PHE A 293 -31.63 31.12 -29.65
N GLY A 294 -31.06 30.05 -30.21
CA GLY A 294 -29.69 30.02 -30.75
C GLY A 294 -28.69 29.08 -30.05
N SER A 295 -29.12 28.24 -29.10
CA SER A 295 -28.19 27.36 -28.39
C SER A 295 -27.66 26.22 -29.28
N LYS A 296 -26.33 26.11 -29.37
CA LYS A 296 -25.66 24.95 -29.97
C LYS A 296 -26.04 23.70 -29.18
N LEU A 297 -26.67 22.72 -29.84
CA LEU A 297 -26.90 21.39 -29.28
C LEU A 297 -25.56 20.85 -28.74
N LEU A 298 -25.52 20.53 -27.44
CA LEU A 298 -24.35 19.92 -26.83
C LEU A 298 -24.09 18.59 -27.53
N LYS A 299 -22.90 18.42 -28.13
CA LYS A 299 -22.40 17.11 -28.57
C LYS A 299 -22.52 16.12 -27.42
N ILE A 300 -22.81 14.86 -27.72
CA ILE A 300 -22.84 13.76 -26.74
C ILE A 300 -21.50 13.76 -26.01
N GLN A 301 -21.50 14.30 -24.79
CA GLN A 301 -20.32 14.28 -23.92
C GLN A 301 -20.22 12.90 -23.30
N ASN A 302 -19.01 12.33 -23.30
CA ASN A 302 -18.73 11.10 -22.59
C ASN A 302 -19.04 11.28 -21.09
N SER A 303 -19.45 10.20 -20.40
CA SER A 303 -19.74 10.20 -18.96
C SER A 303 -18.62 10.87 -18.14
N ASP A 304 -17.37 10.60 -18.50
CA ASP A 304 -16.19 11.12 -17.80
C ASP A 304 -16.05 12.64 -17.93
N GLU A 305 -16.47 13.22 -19.07
CA GLU A 305 -16.46 14.67 -19.27
C GLU A 305 -17.56 15.37 -18.49
N LEU A 306 -18.72 14.71 -18.34
CA LEU A 306 -19.81 15.18 -17.50
C LEU A 306 -19.39 15.17 -16.02
N LEU A 307 -18.77 14.08 -15.56
CA LEU A 307 -18.26 13.99 -14.18
C LEU A 307 -17.21 15.07 -13.88
N LYS A 308 -16.38 15.46 -14.85
CA LYS A 308 -15.41 16.57 -14.72
C LYS A 308 -16.07 17.93 -14.48
N GLN A 309 -17.33 18.09 -14.85
CA GLN A 309 -18.10 19.31 -14.65
C GLN A 309 -18.98 19.28 -13.39
N THR A 310 -18.89 18.22 -12.57
CA THR A 310 -19.68 18.05 -11.35
C THR A 310 -19.45 19.19 -10.35
N LYS A 311 -20.55 19.82 -9.92
CA LYS A 311 -20.59 20.83 -8.86
C LYS A 311 -21.16 20.25 -7.57
N ALA A 312 -20.96 20.94 -6.43
CA ALA A 312 -21.51 20.50 -5.13
C ALA A 312 -23.03 20.33 -5.18
N GLN A 313 -23.73 21.26 -5.84
CA GLN A 313 -25.18 21.18 -6.04
C GLN A 313 -25.64 19.93 -6.79
N ASP A 314 -24.79 19.34 -7.63
CA ASP A 314 -25.13 18.12 -8.37
C ASP A 314 -25.07 16.90 -7.43
N LEU A 315 -24.12 16.89 -6.48
CA LEU A 315 -24.00 15.87 -5.43
C LEU A 315 -25.14 15.95 -4.41
N VAL A 316 -25.57 17.17 -4.06
CA VAL A 316 -26.73 17.36 -3.18
C VAL A 316 -28.00 16.85 -3.87
N LYS A 317 -28.20 17.19 -5.14
CA LYS A 317 -29.33 16.67 -5.94
C LYS A 317 -29.27 15.16 -6.15
N PHE A 318 -28.08 14.57 -6.13
CA PHE A 318 -27.87 13.13 -6.22
C PHE A 318 -28.29 12.40 -4.94
N GLY A 319 -28.28 13.08 -3.77
CA GLY A 319 -28.73 12.51 -2.50
C GLY A 319 -27.75 12.65 -1.32
N PHE A 320 -26.70 13.47 -1.44
CA PHE A 320 -25.83 13.77 -0.30
C PHE A 320 -26.30 14.99 0.49
N GLU A 321 -26.10 14.94 1.80
CA GLU A 321 -26.26 16.10 2.67
C GLU A 321 -25.22 17.18 2.34
N SER A 322 -25.63 18.45 2.38
CA SER A 322 -24.72 19.58 2.07
C SER A 322 -23.55 19.67 3.04
N GLU A 323 -23.78 19.32 4.31
CA GLU A 323 -22.75 19.28 5.35
C GLU A 323 -21.68 18.23 5.03
N PHE A 324 -22.10 17.03 4.61
CA PHE A 324 -21.20 15.94 4.24
C PHE A 324 -20.31 16.31 3.05
N ILE A 325 -20.89 16.90 1.99
CA ILE A 325 -20.11 17.40 0.85
C ILE A 325 -19.19 18.56 1.24
N GLY A 326 -19.60 19.39 2.20
CA GLY A 326 -18.77 20.46 2.76
C GLY A 326 -17.49 19.94 3.42
N ARG A 327 -17.52 18.73 3.98
CA ARG A 327 -16.34 18.06 4.57
C ARG A 327 -15.44 17.35 3.54
N LEU A 328 -15.79 17.38 2.25
CA LEU A 328 -15.06 16.75 1.14
C LEU A 328 -14.64 17.79 0.07
N PRO A 329 -13.71 18.72 0.40
CA PRO A 329 -13.36 19.82 -0.49
C PRO A 329 -12.55 19.38 -1.72
N VAL A 330 -11.80 18.27 -1.63
CA VAL A 330 -10.96 17.79 -2.73
C VAL A 330 -11.74 16.78 -3.56
N ARG A 331 -11.88 17.05 -4.86
CA ARG A 331 -12.48 16.12 -5.82
C ARG A 331 -11.41 15.54 -6.73
N CYS A 332 -11.41 14.22 -6.86
CA CYS A 332 -10.47 13.50 -7.68
C CYS A 332 -11.25 12.59 -8.63
N ILE A 333 -11.10 12.78 -9.94
CA ILE A 333 -11.82 12.00 -10.95
C ILE A 333 -10.83 11.11 -11.67
N LEU A 334 -11.14 9.82 -11.72
CA LEU A 334 -10.37 8.82 -12.45
C LEU A 334 -11.07 8.55 -13.78
N ASP A 335 -10.27 8.47 -14.84
CA ASP A 335 -10.73 8.25 -16.21
C ASP A 335 -11.04 6.75 -16.43
N THR A 336 -11.98 6.47 -17.34
CA THR A 336 -12.23 5.11 -17.86
C THR A 336 -10.98 4.50 -18.50
N LEU A 337 -10.86 3.16 -18.42
CA LEU A 337 -9.79 2.41 -19.05
C LEU A 337 -10.21 1.93 -20.45
N THR A 338 -9.34 2.15 -21.43
CA THR A 338 -9.49 1.62 -22.79
C THR A 338 -8.78 0.27 -22.93
N GLU A 339 -9.05 -0.48 -24.00
CA GLU A 339 -8.31 -1.72 -24.34
C GLU A 339 -6.79 -1.50 -24.33
N LYS A 340 -6.32 -0.39 -24.90
CA LYS A 340 -4.89 -0.02 -24.90
C LYS A 340 -4.35 0.21 -23.49
N ASP A 341 -5.17 0.78 -22.60
CA ASP A 341 -4.78 0.99 -21.20
C ASP A 341 -4.70 -0.35 -20.45
N LEU A 342 -5.62 -1.28 -20.69
CA LEU A 342 -5.59 -2.64 -20.11
C LEU A 342 -4.37 -3.43 -20.57
N TYR A 343 -4.04 -3.36 -21.86
CA TYR A 343 -2.80 -3.95 -22.38
C TYR A 343 -1.56 -3.32 -21.73
N SER A 344 -1.56 -1.99 -21.59
CA SER A 344 -0.47 -1.28 -20.92
C SER A 344 -0.33 -1.73 -19.47
N ILE A 345 -1.45 -1.98 -18.76
CA ILE A 345 -1.45 -2.51 -17.39
C ILE A 345 -0.78 -3.88 -17.35
N LEU A 346 -1.19 -4.84 -18.20
CA LEU A 346 -0.59 -6.18 -18.25
C LEU A 346 0.91 -6.15 -18.59
N LYS A 347 1.33 -5.22 -19.46
CA LYS A 347 2.72 -5.07 -19.89
C LYS A 347 3.63 -4.40 -18.84
N MET A 348 3.08 -3.87 -17.75
CA MET A 348 3.91 -3.29 -16.69
C MET A 348 4.75 -4.38 -16.01
N PRO A 349 6.04 -4.13 -15.76
CA PRO A 349 6.90 -5.12 -15.09
C PRO A 349 6.39 -5.51 -13.70
N ASN A 350 5.90 -4.53 -12.93
CA ASN A 350 5.36 -4.74 -11.59
C ASN A 350 3.86 -5.07 -11.61
N ASN A 351 3.34 -5.65 -12.71
CA ASN A 351 1.94 -6.05 -12.78
C ASN A 351 1.69 -7.26 -11.86
N PRO A 352 0.82 -7.16 -10.84
CA PRO A 352 0.60 -8.26 -9.90
C PRO A 352 -0.04 -9.50 -10.54
N VAL A 353 -0.84 -9.36 -11.58
CA VAL A 353 -1.51 -10.49 -12.26
C VAL A 353 -0.49 -11.36 -12.98
N ILE A 354 0.39 -10.72 -13.77
CA ILE A 354 1.45 -11.44 -14.48
C ILE A 354 2.48 -12.01 -13.51
N LEU A 355 2.90 -11.23 -12.49
CA LEU A 355 3.86 -11.71 -11.50
C LEU A 355 3.31 -12.86 -10.67
N SER A 356 2.02 -12.82 -10.28
CA SER A 356 1.37 -13.93 -9.58
C SER A 356 1.40 -15.19 -10.44
N LYS A 357 1.04 -15.10 -11.72
CA LYS A 357 1.08 -16.27 -12.61
C LYS A 357 2.48 -16.81 -12.84
N ARG A 358 3.47 -15.93 -12.99
CA ARG A 358 4.87 -16.38 -13.05
C ARG A 358 5.27 -17.12 -11.78
N LEU A 359 4.82 -16.66 -10.61
CA LEU A 359 5.11 -17.31 -9.33
C LEU A 359 4.41 -18.68 -9.22
N ASP A 360 3.14 -18.77 -9.62
CA ASP A 360 2.36 -20.01 -9.59
C ASP A 360 3.05 -21.13 -10.38
N PHE A 361 3.50 -20.85 -11.61
CA PHE A 361 4.24 -21.81 -12.43
C PHE A 361 5.66 -22.05 -11.93
N ASN A 362 6.36 -21.01 -11.47
CA ASN A 362 7.72 -21.13 -10.95
C ASN A 362 7.77 -21.99 -9.67
N ALA A 363 6.69 -22.05 -8.89
CA ALA A 363 6.57 -22.96 -7.74
C ALA A 363 6.65 -24.44 -8.15
N TYR A 364 6.30 -24.77 -9.39
CA TYR A 364 6.46 -26.10 -10.00
C TYR A 364 7.74 -26.23 -10.84
N GLY A 365 8.64 -25.24 -10.80
CA GLY A 365 9.86 -25.22 -11.62
C GLY A 365 9.62 -24.92 -13.10
N ILE A 366 8.48 -24.33 -13.44
CA ILE A 366 8.12 -23.97 -14.81
C ILE A 366 8.31 -22.47 -15.01
N GLU A 367 9.24 -22.10 -15.89
CA GLU A 367 9.44 -20.71 -16.28
C GLU A 367 8.47 -20.31 -17.38
N ILE A 368 7.76 -19.19 -17.19
CA ILE A 368 6.78 -18.71 -18.17
C ILE A 368 7.12 -17.32 -18.70
N VAL A 369 6.84 -17.11 -19.99
CA VAL A 369 6.96 -15.81 -20.66
C VAL A 369 5.72 -15.51 -21.49
N PHE A 370 5.20 -14.30 -21.37
CA PHE A 370 4.08 -13.80 -22.18
C PHE A 370 4.60 -13.02 -23.38
N THR A 371 4.13 -13.38 -24.56
CA THR A 371 4.40 -12.58 -25.78
C THR A 371 3.56 -11.31 -25.81
N ASP A 372 4.03 -10.30 -26.56
CA ASP A 372 3.33 -9.02 -26.67
C ASP A 372 1.91 -9.15 -27.24
N ASN A 373 1.72 -10.08 -28.19
CA ASN A 373 0.41 -10.34 -28.80
C ASN A 373 -0.52 -11.11 -27.86
N ALA A 374 0.01 -12.02 -27.02
CA ALA A 374 -0.77 -12.65 -25.98
C ALA A 374 -1.35 -11.62 -24.99
N LEU A 375 -0.52 -10.66 -24.54
CA LEU A 375 -0.98 -9.58 -23.66
C LEU A 375 -2.07 -8.71 -24.29
N LYS A 376 -1.99 -8.41 -25.60
CA LYS A 376 -3.04 -7.70 -26.32
C LYS A 376 -4.33 -8.50 -26.38
N THR A 377 -4.23 -9.80 -26.64
CA THR A 377 -5.38 -10.71 -26.71
C THR A 377 -6.11 -10.80 -25.37
N LEU A 378 -5.37 -10.94 -24.27
CA LEU A 378 -5.92 -10.92 -22.91
C LEU A 378 -6.59 -9.57 -22.59
N ALA A 379 -5.96 -8.46 -22.94
CA ALA A 379 -6.55 -7.13 -22.75
C ALA A 379 -7.84 -6.93 -23.54
N LYS A 380 -7.90 -7.43 -24.79
CA LYS A 380 -9.08 -7.38 -25.64
C LYS A 380 -10.22 -8.24 -25.09
N LYS A 381 -9.92 -9.44 -24.59
CA LYS A 381 -10.90 -10.30 -23.90
C LYS A 381 -11.45 -9.59 -22.65
N ALA A 382 -10.58 -9.04 -21.79
CA ALA A 382 -10.99 -8.33 -20.58
C ALA A 382 -11.79 -7.04 -20.85
N PHE A 383 -11.48 -6.32 -21.93
CA PHE A 383 -12.24 -5.14 -22.32
C PHE A 383 -13.70 -5.49 -22.67
N LYS A 384 -13.93 -6.65 -23.31
CA LYS A 384 -15.29 -7.11 -23.67
C LYS A 384 -16.15 -7.43 -22.46
N GLU A 385 -15.55 -7.83 -21.33
CA GLU A 385 -16.28 -8.11 -20.08
C GLU A 385 -16.82 -6.85 -19.38
N ASN A 386 -16.34 -5.65 -19.75
CA ASN A 386 -16.76 -4.37 -19.16
C ASN A 386 -16.58 -4.25 -17.63
N THR A 387 -15.70 -5.05 -17.03
CA THR A 387 -15.39 -5.04 -15.58
C THR A 387 -14.16 -4.18 -15.22
N GLY A 388 -13.53 -3.55 -16.21
CA GLY A 388 -12.30 -2.76 -16.05
C GLY A 388 -11.08 -3.66 -15.78
N ALA A 389 -10.08 -3.15 -15.04
CA ALA A 389 -8.88 -3.91 -14.73
C ALA A 389 -9.13 -5.12 -13.79
N ARG A 390 -10.30 -5.22 -13.16
CA ARG A 390 -10.68 -6.40 -12.37
C ARG A 390 -10.87 -7.64 -13.26
N GLY A 391 -11.35 -7.47 -14.49
CA GLY A 391 -11.50 -8.57 -15.46
C GLY A 391 -10.18 -9.17 -15.92
N LEU A 392 -9.07 -8.44 -15.81
CA LEU A 392 -7.75 -8.95 -16.20
C LEU A 392 -7.36 -10.21 -15.41
N VAL A 393 -7.72 -10.28 -14.13
CA VAL A 393 -7.47 -11.47 -13.32
C VAL A 393 -8.29 -12.64 -13.88
N SER A 394 -9.60 -12.47 -13.99
CA SER A 394 -10.52 -13.52 -14.47
C SER A 394 -10.09 -14.08 -15.83
N VAL A 395 -9.77 -13.21 -16.78
CA VAL A 395 -9.38 -13.60 -18.15
C VAL A 395 -8.05 -14.36 -18.17
N VAL A 396 -7.09 -13.98 -17.32
CA VAL A 396 -5.80 -14.67 -17.24
C VAL A 396 -5.94 -16.03 -16.55
N GLU A 397 -6.69 -16.10 -15.46
CA GLU A 397 -7.00 -17.36 -14.75
C GLU A 397 -7.68 -18.36 -15.70
N GLU A 398 -8.77 -17.95 -16.36
CA GLU A 398 -9.51 -18.81 -17.27
C GLU A 398 -8.64 -19.30 -18.45
N ALA A 399 -7.79 -18.42 -18.98
CA ALA A 399 -6.92 -18.76 -20.11
C ALA A 399 -5.83 -19.77 -19.76
N LEU A 400 -5.34 -19.79 -18.51
CA LEU A 400 -4.21 -20.61 -18.09
C LEU A 400 -4.60 -21.83 -17.27
N LEU A 401 -5.84 -21.92 -16.78
CA LEU A 401 -6.32 -23.00 -15.91
C LEU A 401 -5.98 -24.41 -16.42
N GLY A 402 -6.22 -24.69 -17.70
CA GLY A 402 -5.94 -26.02 -18.27
C GLY A 402 -4.44 -26.35 -18.34
N PHE A 403 -3.59 -25.34 -18.47
CA PHE A 403 -2.13 -25.49 -18.43
C PHE A 403 -1.64 -25.68 -16.99
N GLU A 404 -2.21 -24.94 -16.04
CA GLU A 404 -1.92 -25.09 -14.61
C GLU A 404 -2.30 -26.48 -14.08
N GLU A 405 -3.39 -27.07 -14.58
CA GLU A 405 -3.81 -28.42 -14.23
C GLU A 405 -2.83 -29.49 -14.71
N LYS A 406 -2.38 -29.41 -15.97
CA LYS A 406 -1.62 -30.49 -16.61
C LYS A 406 -0.11 -30.31 -16.54
N LEU A 407 0.43 -29.12 -16.82
CA LEU A 407 1.88 -28.92 -16.99
C LEU A 407 2.73 -29.37 -15.78
N PRO A 408 2.33 -29.13 -14.51
CA PRO A 408 3.10 -29.59 -13.35
C PRO A 408 3.27 -31.12 -13.25
N SER A 409 2.42 -31.89 -13.92
CA SER A 409 2.49 -33.36 -13.94
C SER A 409 3.44 -33.91 -15.01
N HIS A 410 4.10 -33.04 -15.78
CA HIS A 410 4.96 -33.40 -16.90
C HIS A 410 6.34 -32.73 -16.79
N ASN A 411 7.35 -33.30 -17.45
CA ASN A 411 8.74 -32.79 -17.42
C ASN A 411 8.94 -31.57 -18.33
N ILE A 412 8.19 -30.50 -18.10
CA ILE A 412 8.24 -29.26 -18.88
C ILE A 412 8.77 -28.15 -17.97
N SER A 413 9.91 -27.58 -18.32
CA SER A 413 10.55 -26.50 -17.54
C SER A 413 10.28 -25.11 -18.09
N LYS A 414 9.84 -25.00 -19.35
CA LYS A 414 9.64 -23.72 -20.06
C LYS A 414 8.29 -23.71 -20.76
N PHE A 415 7.55 -22.60 -20.63
CA PHE A 415 6.27 -22.43 -21.28
C PHE A 415 6.09 -21.00 -21.81
N THR A 416 5.77 -20.87 -23.10
CA THR A 416 5.54 -19.56 -23.72
C THR A 416 4.07 -19.34 -24.04
N ILE A 417 3.52 -18.25 -23.54
CA ILE A 417 2.14 -17.85 -23.79
C ILE A 417 2.09 -16.96 -25.04
N THR A 418 1.54 -17.52 -26.12
CA THR A 418 1.34 -16.84 -27.41
C THR A 418 -0.14 -16.51 -27.67
N GLU A 419 -0.43 -15.70 -28.69
CA GLU A 419 -1.81 -15.47 -29.12
C GLU A 419 -2.50 -16.77 -29.57
N ASP A 420 -1.77 -17.66 -30.26
CA ASP A 420 -2.30 -18.93 -30.74
C ASP A 420 -2.65 -19.90 -29.60
N VAL A 421 -1.79 -19.97 -28.57
CA VAL A 421 -2.04 -20.74 -27.34
C VAL A 421 -3.32 -20.26 -26.64
N LEU A 422 -3.59 -18.95 -26.66
CA LEU A 422 -4.79 -18.37 -26.04
C LEU A 422 -6.07 -18.53 -26.89
N ASN A 423 -5.92 -18.79 -28.19
CA ASN A 423 -7.03 -18.96 -29.12
C ASN A 423 -7.46 -20.43 -29.23
N ASP A 424 -6.51 -21.38 -29.19
CA ASP A 424 -6.77 -22.82 -29.13
C ASP A 424 -5.95 -23.50 -28.02
N PRO A 425 -6.40 -23.40 -26.75
CA PRO A 425 -5.66 -23.94 -25.62
C PRO A 425 -5.49 -25.47 -25.66
N LYS A 426 -6.50 -26.20 -26.16
CA LYS A 426 -6.49 -27.67 -26.11
C LYS A 426 -5.50 -28.25 -27.10
N ALA A 427 -5.52 -27.78 -28.35
CA ALA A 427 -4.60 -28.27 -29.37
C ALA A 427 -3.13 -28.01 -28.98
N HIS A 428 -2.83 -26.83 -28.46
CA HIS A 428 -1.47 -26.49 -28.03
C HIS A 428 -1.05 -27.22 -26.76
N LEU A 429 -1.97 -27.47 -25.83
CA LEU A 429 -1.67 -28.28 -24.65
C LEU A 429 -1.31 -29.72 -25.06
N ASP A 430 -2.09 -30.34 -25.94
CA ASP A 430 -1.82 -31.70 -26.39
C ASP A 430 -0.50 -31.78 -27.20
N ASP A 431 -0.21 -30.77 -28.03
CA ASP A 431 1.09 -30.65 -28.73
C ASP A 431 2.27 -30.54 -27.74
N LEU A 432 2.12 -29.70 -26.71
CA LEU A 432 3.16 -29.49 -25.70
C LEU A 432 3.41 -30.75 -24.86
N LEU A 433 2.36 -31.54 -24.58
CA LEU A 433 2.46 -32.81 -23.88
C LEU A 433 3.04 -33.95 -24.74
N SER A 434 2.90 -33.87 -26.07
CA SER A 434 3.41 -34.89 -27.00
C SER A 434 4.94 -34.95 -27.05
N ASN A 435 5.64 -33.87 -26.67
CA ASN A 435 7.09 -33.67 -26.79
C ASN A 435 7.65 -33.77 -28.23
N GLU A 436 6.83 -33.88 -29.27
CA GLU A 436 7.30 -33.98 -30.66
C GLU A 436 7.96 -32.69 -31.16
N ASN A 437 7.52 -31.54 -30.62
CA ASN A 437 7.95 -30.20 -31.04
C ASN A 437 8.79 -29.46 -29.98
N SER A 438 9.44 -30.17 -29.06
CA SER A 438 10.18 -29.57 -27.92
C SER A 438 11.19 -28.51 -28.35
N VAL A 439 11.98 -28.76 -29.40
CA VAL A 439 12.99 -27.81 -29.93
C VAL A 439 12.34 -26.49 -30.40
N LYS A 440 11.19 -26.58 -31.09
CA LYS A 440 10.46 -25.41 -31.57
C LYS A 440 9.93 -24.57 -30.39
N TRP A 441 9.44 -25.22 -29.35
CA TRP A 441 8.94 -24.56 -28.14
C TRP A 441 10.05 -23.88 -27.35
N ASP A 442 11.22 -24.51 -27.25
CA ASP A 442 12.41 -23.92 -26.65
C ASP A 442 12.91 -22.69 -27.43
N GLU A 443 13.01 -22.78 -28.76
CA GLU A 443 13.38 -21.64 -29.61
C GLU A 443 12.40 -20.47 -29.45
N LEU A 444 11.10 -20.77 -29.41
CA LEU A 444 10.05 -19.77 -29.23
C LEU A 444 10.15 -19.10 -27.84
N TYR A 445 10.48 -19.88 -26.81
CA TYR A 445 10.73 -19.36 -25.46
C TYR A 445 11.93 -18.42 -25.44
N GLU A 446 13.08 -18.83 -25.98
CA GLU A 446 14.29 -18.00 -25.99
C GLU A 446 14.06 -16.68 -26.73
N GLN A 447 13.34 -16.70 -27.85
CA GLN A 447 12.97 -15.48 -28.58
C GLN A 447 12.06 -14.56 -27.75
N ALA A 448 11.02 -15.11 -27.12
CA ALA A 448 10.09 -14.34 -26.29
C ALA A 448 10.78 -13.77 -25.05
N PHE A 449 11.63 -14.57 -24.41
CA PHE A 449 12.42 -14.19 -23.24
C PHE A 449 13.39 -13.05 -23.58
N LEU A 450 14.11 -13.15 -24.70
CA LEU A 450 15.02 -12.10 -25.17
C LEU A 450 14.27 -10.79 -25.43
N HIS A 451 13.10 -10.84 -26.07
CA HIS A 451 12.27 -9.66 -26.29
C HIS A 451 11.79 -9.04 -24.97
N TYR A 452 11.34 -9.86 -24.02
CA TYR A 452 10.95 -9.40 -22.69
C TYR A 452 12.12 -8.76 -21.93
N LYS A 453 13.29 -9.40 -21.92
CA LYS A 453 14.52 -8.87 -21.31
C LYS A 453 14.90 -7.51 -21.89
N ASN A 454 14.88 -7.36 -23.22
CA ASN A 454 15.17 -6.10 -23.89
C ASN A 454 14.16 -4.99 -23.50
N TYR A 455 12.88 -5.35 -23.36
CA TYR A 455 11.86 -4.43 -22.88
C TYR A 455 12.13 -3.98 -21.44
N ILE A 456 12.44 -4.91 -20.52
CA ILE A 456 12.77 -4.59 -19.12
C ILE A 456 14.04 -3.72 -19.05
N LEU A 457 15.08 -4.05 -19.80
CA LEU A 457 16.30 -3.26 -19.86
C LEU A 457 16.03 -1.82 -20.34
N LYS A 458 15.18 -1.64 -21.37
CA LYS A 458 14.75 -0.32 -21.82
C LYS A 458 13.95 0.41 -20.76
N TYR A 459 13.06 -0.28 -20.04
CA TYR A 459 12.27 0.29 -18.95
C TYR A 459 13.18 0.79 -17.81
N ILE A 460 14.15 -0.01 -17.37
CA ILE A 460 15.11 0.37 -16.32
C ILE A 460 15.96 1.55 -16.80
N LYS A 461 16.47 1.51 -18.04
CA LYS A 461 17.23 2.63 -18.64
C LYS A 461 16.44 3.92 -18.79
N ASN A 462 15.12 3.87 -18.89
CA ASN A 462 14.30 5.10 -18.90
C ASN A 462 14.06 5.65 -17.50
N ASN A 463 14.13 4.80 -16.47
CA ASN A 463 13.80 5.14 -15.08
C ASN A 463 15.03 5.16 -14.15
N TRP A 464 16.25 4.99 -14.68
CA TRP A 464 17.46 4.81 -13.86
C TRP A 464 17.75 5.97 -12.91
N LYS A 465 17.48 7.23 -13.31
CA LYS A 465 17.71 8.40 -12.44
C LYS A 465 16.88 8.32 -11.16
N ILE A 466 15.61 7.94 -11.30
CA ILE A 466 14.67 7.79 -10.20
C ILE A 466 15.12 6.64 -9.29
N LEU A 467 15.48 5.50 -9.88
CA LEU A 467 15.94 4.32 -9.15
C LEU A 467 17.27 4.59 -8.42
N SER A 468 18.20 5.30 -9.05
CA SER A 468 19.51 5.63 -8.51
C SER A 468 19.40 6.53 -7.28
N ILE A 469 18.63 7.63 -7.38
CA ILE A 469 18.41 8.56 -6.26
C ILE A 469 17.70 7.84 -5.10
N ARG A 470 16.71 7.00 -5.42
CA ARG A 470 15.88 6.31 -4.42
C ARG A 470 16.69 5.29 -3.61
N HIS A 471 17.57 4.54 -4.25
CA HIS A 471 18.34 3.48 -3.59
C HIS A 471 19.74 3.92 -3.17
N GLY A 472 20.21 5.10 -3.59
CA GLY A 472 21.56 5.57 -3.31
C GLY A 472 22.64 4.77 -4.02
N LEU A 473 22.31 4.15 -5.16
CA LEU A 473 23.22 3.35 -5.98
C LEU A 473 23.42 4.07 -7.31
N THR A 474 24.66 4.28 -7.75
CA THR A 474 24.95 4.76 -9.11
C THR A 474 24.61 3.63 -10.08
N ILE A 475 23.50 3.77 -10.82
CA ILE A 475 23.08 2.73 -11.76
C ILE A 475 23.80 2.96 -13.10
N SER A 476 24.95 2.30 -13.28
CA SER A 476 25.67 2.24 -14.56
C SER A 476 24.87 1.48 -15.63
N ALA A 477 25.29 1.58 -16.90
CA ALA A 477 24.68 0.81 -17.98
C ALA A 477 24.82 -0.71 -17.77
N VAL A 478 25.92 -1.14 -17.13
CA VAL A 478 26.21 -2.53 -16.78
C VAL A 478 25.26 -2.99 -15.66
N ARG A 479 25.13 -2.19 -14.59
CA ARG A 479 24.18 -2.45 -13.50
C ARG A 479 22.73 -2.49 -13.98
N CYS A 480 22.34 -1.67 -14.96
CA CYS A 480 21.01 -1.77 -15.58
C CYS A 480 20.77 -3.15 -16.19
N ASN A 481 21.79 -3.72 -16.85
CA ASN A 481 21.70 -5.05 -17.46
C ASN A 481 21.65 -6.13 -16.39
N MET A 482 22.45 -6.02 -15.32
CA MET A 482 22.41 -6.93 -14.17
C MET A 482 21.04 -6.94 -13.50
N VAL A 483 20.46 -5.76 -13.23
CA VAL A 483 19.10 -5.66 -12.66
C VAL A 483 18.07 -6.30 -13.59
N ALA A 484 18.15 -6.03 -14.90
CA ALA A 484 17.24 -6.61 -15.88
C ALA A 484 17.34 -8.13 -15.93
N LEU A 485 18.56 -8.67 -15.94
CA LEU A 485 18.82 -10.12 -15.96
C LEU A 485 18.32 -10.77 -14.67
N TYR A 486 18.66 -10.19 -13.51
CA TYR A 486 18.23 -10.70 -12.22
C TYR A 486 16.70 -10.72 -12.08
N PHE A 487 16.03 -9.65 -12.52
CA PHE A 487 14.56 -9.57 -12.56
C PHE A 487 13.92 -10.55 -13.54
N CYS A 488 14.54 -10.83 -14.69
CA CYS A 488 13.98 -11.79 -15.64
C CYS A 488 14.06 -13.22 -15.10
N ASN A 489 15.14 -13.56 -14.39
CA ASN A 489 15.38 -14.89 -13.85
C ASN A 489 14.66 -15.15 -12.51
N HIS A 490 14.23 -14.10 -11.81
CA HIS A 490 13.55 -14.25 -10.51
C HIS A 490 12.20 -13.53 -10.50
N VAL A 491 11.16 -14.19 -10.00
CA VAL A 491 9.83 -13.60 -9.90
C VAL A 491 9.78 -12.63 -8.70
N MET A 492 9.97 -11.34 -8.95
CA MET A 492 9.96 -10.27 -7.94
C MET A 492 9.55 -8.92 -8.55
N GLU A 493 9.43 -7.87 -7.73
CA GLU A 493 9.27 -6.50 -8.22
C GLU A 493 10.64 -5.91 -8.65
N ILE A 494 10.63 -4.95 -9.59
CA ILE A 494 11.86 -4.27 -10.04
C ILE A 494 12.61 -3.61 -8.88
N GLU A 495 11.89 -3.01 -7.94
CA GLU A 495 12.54 -2.36 -6.79
C GLU A 495 13.33 -3.37 -5.94
N ASP A 496 12.86 -4.60 -5.82
CA ASP A 496 13.54 -5.63 -5.04
C ASP A 496 14.77 -6.17 -5.78
N ALA A 497 14.72 -6.27 -7.10
CA ALA A 497 15.90 -6.55 -7.92
C ALA A 497 16.97 -5.45 -7.74
N VAL A 498 16.58 -4.17 -7.75
CA VAL A 498 17.52 -3.06 -7.51
C VAL A 498 18.10 -3.11 -6.10
N LYS A 499 17.27 -3.38 -5.07
CA LYS A 499 17.76 -3.57 -3.69
C LYS A 499 18.76 -4.71 -3.60
N ARG A 500 18.53 -5.81 -4.32
CA ARG A 500 19.45 -6.96 -4.31
C ARG A 500 20.81 -6.61 -4.92
N ILE A 501 20.81 -5.92 -6.07
CA ILE A 501 22.06 -5.42 -6.67
C ILE A 501 22.78 -4.44 -5.73
N LYS A 502 22.02 -3.59 -5.01
CA LYS A 502 22.59 -2.74 -3.98
C LYS A 502 23.23 -3.56 -2.86
N THR A 503 22.58 -4.62 -2.36
CA THR A 503 23.18 -5.46 -1.32
C THR A 503 24.49 -6.09 -1.78
N PHE A 504 24.59 -6.51 -3.05
CA PHE A 504 25.85 -7.01 -3.60
C PHE A 504 26.93 -5.91 -3.65
N HIS A 505 26.57 -4.70 -4.09
CA HIS A 505 27.47 -3.56 -4.08
C HIS A 505 27.97 -3.24 -2.66
N ASP A 506 27.08 -3.24 -1.67
CA ASP A 506 27.42 -3.00 -0.27
C ASP A 506 28.33 -4.12 0.27
N SER A 507 28.10 -5.38 -0.12
CA SER A 507 29.00 -6.50 0.22
C SER A 507 30.40 -6.36 -0.39
N VAL A 508 30.55 -5.82 -1.61
CA VAL A 508 31.88 -5.51 -2.17
C VAL A 508 32.60 -4.45 -1.31
N LYS A 509 31.87 -3.46 -0.78
CA LYS A 509 32.43 -2.47 0.15
C LYS A 509 32.78 -3.06 1.51
N GLU A 510 32.01 -4.04 2.00
CA GLU A 510 32.38 -4.79 3.20
C GLU A 510 33.68 -5.58 3.01
N ILE A 511 33.88 -6.18 1.84
CA ILE A 511 35.13 -6.87 1.47
C ILE A 511 36.34 -5.91 1.52
N GLU A 512 36.22 -4.68 0.98
CA GLU A 512 37.29 -3.66 1.09
C GLU A 512 37.68 -3.39 2.56
N VAL A 513 36.68 -3.27 3.44
CA VAL A 513 36.89 -3.00 4.86
C VAL A 513 37.49 -4.21 5.57
N GLU A 514 37.08 -5.42 5.22
CA GLU A 514 37.59 -6.65 5.82
C GLU A 514 39.05 -6.92 5.44
N VAL A 515 39.42 -6.70 4.18
CA VAL A 515 40.82 -6.80 3.74
C VAL A 515 41.71 -5.81 4.50
N SER A 516 41.24 -4.57 4.68
CA SER A 516 41.96 -3.56 5.45
C SER A 516 42.19 -3.99 6.91
N LYS A 517 41.20 -4.63 7.54
CA LYS A 517 41.29 -5.09 8.94
C LYS A 517 42.15 -6.33 9.11
N SER A 518 41.97 -7.33 8.24
CA SER A 518 42.60 -8.65 8.39
C SER A 518 44.05 -8.66 7.89
N TYR A 519 44.34 -7.85 6.87
CA TYR A 519 45.60 -7.91 6.14
C TYR A 519 46.41 -6.60 6.19
N ASP A 520 45.88 -5.54 6.82
CA ASP A 520 46.51 -4.22 6.93
C ASP A 520 46.89 -3.62 5.55
N LEU A 521 46.07 -3.93 4.54
CA LEU A 521 46.17 -3.47 3.15
C LEU A 521 44.91 -2.68 2.79
N ASN A 522 45.05 -1.41 2.39
CA ASN A 522 43.91 -0.61 1.97
C ASN A 522 43.66 -0.80 0.47
N ILE A 523 42.77 -1.73 0.14
CA ILE A 523 42.33 -1.98 -1.23
C ILE A 523 41.08 -1.15 -1.54
N ILE A 524 41.01 -0.59 -2.75
CA ILE A 524 39.84 0.09 -3.27
C ILE A 524 39.52 -0.48 -4.64
N PHE A 525 38.30 -1.01 -4.81
CA PHE A 525 37.83 -1.44 -6.11
C PHE A 525 37.41 -0.23 -6.94
N GLU A 526 37.87 -0.20 -8.19
CA GLU A 526 37.35 0.68 -9.21
C GLU A 526 35.93 0.23 -9.61
N GLU A 527 35.14 1.14 -10.19
CA GLU A 527 33.72 0.87 -10.51
C GLU A 527 33.52 -0.34 -11.45
N ASP A 528 34.46 -0.58 -12.38
CA ASP A 528 34.44 -1.72 -13.29
C ASP A 528 34.78 -3.05 -12.60
N ALA A 529 35.65 -3.03 -11.58
CA ALA A 529 35.92 -4.16 -10.72
C ALA A 529 34.73 -4.48 -9.82
N ILE A 530 34.09 -3.47 -9.23
CA ILE A 530 32.86 -3.65 -8.43
C ILE A 530 31.80 -4.33 -9.30
N ASP A 531 31.59 -3.83 -10.52
CA ASP A 531 30.63 -4.42 -11.45
C ASP A 531 31.00 -5.88 -11.78
N PHE A 532 32.28 -6.19 -12.00
CA PHE A 532 32.73 -7.57 -12.23
C PHE A 532 32.46 -8.51 -11.05
N VAL A 533 32.73 -8.08 -9.82
CA VAL A 533 32.49 -8.89 -8.61
C VAL A 533 30.98 -9.10 -8.39
N ILE A 534 30.15 -8.08 -8.65
CA ILE A 534 28.68 -8.23 -8.64
C ILE A 534 28.22 -9.27 -9.67
N GLU A 535 28.83 -9.29 -10.86
CA GLU A 535 28.57 -10.32 -11.87
C GLU A 535 28.88 -11.73 -11.36
N GLN A 536 29.95 -11.91 -10.58
CA GLN A 536 30.29 -13.19 -9.95
C GLN A 536 29.26 -13.62 -8.91
N PHE A 537 28.78 -12.67 -8.09
CA PHE A 537 27.69 -12.93 -7.14
C PHE A 537 26.42 -13.42 -7.81
N ILE A 538 26.06 -12.87 -8.97
CA ILE A 538 24.81 -13.20 -9.68
C ILE A 538 24.92 -14.52 -10.44
N ASN A 539 26.01 -14.73 -11.18
CA ASN A 539 26.10 -15.86 -12.11
C ASN A 539 26.65 -17.13 -11.45
N HIS A 540 27.53 -16.99 -10.47
CA HIS A 540 28.23 -18.11 -9.84
C HIS A 540 27.79 -18.37 -8.41
N ASN A 541 26.84 -17.57 -7.87
CA ASN A 541 26.45 -17.60 -6.45
C ASN A 541 27.66 -17.52 -5.51
N ALA A 542 28.71 -16.80 -5.94
CA ALA A 542 29.95 -16.69 -5.17
C ALA A 542 29.66 -16.15 -3.77
N THR A 543 30.37 -16.63 -2.76
CA THR A 543 30.26 -16.08 -1.40
C THR A 543 31.27 -14.96 -1.16
N ASN A 544 31.01 -14.13 -0.16
CA ASN A 544 31.98 -13.11 0.26
C ASN A 544 33.34 -13.75 0.62
N GLU A 545 33.30 -14.92 1.28
CA GLU A 545 34.49 -15.68 1.69
C GLU A 545 35.30 -16.18 0.50
N GLU A 546 34.64 -16.70 -0.54
CA GLU A 546 35.32 -17.15 -1.77
C GLU A 546 36.03 -16.01 -2.49
N ILE A 547 35.38 -14.84 -2.58
CA ILE A 547 35.99 -13.66 -3.21
C ILE A 547 37.15 -13.14 -2.36
N LEU A 548 36.99 -13.10 -1.03
CA LEU A 548 38.05 -12.72 -0.10
C LEU A 548 39.28 -13.64 -0.20
N SER A 549 39.06 -14.96 -0.21
CA SER A 549 40.13 -15.95 -0.38
C SER A 549 40.85 -15.71 -1.69
N LYS A 550 40.11 -15.54 -2.79
CA LYS A 550 40.71 -15.30 -4.10
C LYS A 550 41.54 -14.02 -4.15
N ILE A 551 41.06 -12.92 -3.55
CA ILE A 551 41.82 -11.66 -3.47
C ILE A 551 43.10 -11.85 -2.66
N TYR A 552 43.03 -12.61 -1.56
CA TYR A 552 44.19 -12.91 -0.74
C TYR A 552 45.23 -13.70 -1.54
N ASP A 553 44.82 -14.81 -2.15
CA ASP A 553 45.69 -15.69 -2.92
C ASP A 553 46.32 -14.95 -4.11
N ASP A 554 45.55 -14.11 -4.80
CA ASP A 554 45.97 -13.45 -6.03
C ASP A 554 46.86 -12.21 -5.78
N PHE A 555 46.66 -11.47 -4.68
CA PHE A 555 47.27 -10.14 -4.50
C PHE A 555 48.08 -9.91 -3.22
N TYR A 556 47.93 -10.75 -2.18
CA TYR A 556 48.51 -10.46 -0.86
C TYR A 556 50.04 -10.32 -0.90
N ASP A 557 50.72 -11.29 -1.51
CA ASP A 557 52.19 -11.30 -1.58
C ASP A 557 52.73 -10.12 -2.40
N GLY A 558 52.09 -9.82 -3.53
CA GLY A 558 52.47 -8.73 -4.41
C GLY A 558 52.29 -7.35 -3.77
N PHE A 559 51.16 -7.11 -3.10
CA PHE A 559 50.92 -5.85 -2.40
C PHE A 559 51.78 -5.69 -1.15
N ASN A 560 52.05 -6.76 -0.40
CA ASN A 560 52.99 -6.71 0.72
C ASN A 560 54.40 -6.35 0.29
N LEU A 561 54.89 -6.94 -0.81
CA LEU A 561 56.21 -6.61 -1.35
C LEU A 561 56.32 -5.11 -1.70
N ILE A 562 55.30 -4.55 -2.36
CA ILE A 562 55.28 -3.12 -2.71
C ILE A 562 55.22 -2.27 -1.45
N ARG A 563 54.38 -2.64 -0.48
CA ARG A 563 54.24 -1.93 0.80
C ARG A 563 55.56 -1.86 1.56
N GLU A 564 56.30 -2.97 1.68
CA GLU A 564 57.60 -3.01 2.35
C GLU A 564 58.66 -2.15 1.65
N LYS A 565 58.63 -2.09 0.31
CA LYS A 565 59.65 -1.38 -0.48
C LYS A 565 59.38 0.11 -0.66
N THR A 566 58.12 0.51 -0.73
CA THR A 566 57.72 1.89 -1.08
C THR A 566 57.00 2.63 0.05
N GLY A 567 56.49 1.91 1.06
CA GLY A 567 55.62 2.47 2.10
C GLY A 567 54.18 2.74 1.65
N ASN A 568 53.83 2.45 0.38
CA ASN A 568 52.45 2.58 -0.10
C ASN A 568 51.56 1.48 0.46
N SER A 569 50.49 1.88 1.15
CA SER A 569 49.50 0.96 1.75
C SER A 569 48.15 0.98 1.04
N ARG A 570 48.00 1.78 -0.03
CA ARG A 570 46.75 1.97 -0.76
C ARG A 570 46.86 1.48 -2.19
N PHE A 571 46.02 0.51 -2.55
CA PHE A 571 46.02 -0.14 -3.85
C PHE A 571 44.65 -0.04 -4.52
N PHE A 572 44.63 0.20 -5.82
CA PHE A 572 43.42 0.20 -6.62
C PHE A 572 43.34 -1.12 -7.39
N ILE A 573 42.14 -1.72 -7.46
CA ILE A 573 41.90 -2.94 -8.23
C ILE A 573 40.87 -2.63 -9.31
N SER A 574 41.27 -2.78 -10.56
CA SER A 574 40.42 -2.67 -11.75
C SER A 574 39.92 -4.04 -12.21
N LYS A 575 38.98 -4.08 -13.16
CA LYS A 575 38.52 -5.35 -13.74
C LYS A 575 39.66 -6.13 -14.41
N ALA A 576 40.60 -5.42 -15.03
CA ALA A 576 41.78 -6.03 -15.63
C ALA A 576 42.65 -6.75 -14.58
N ALA A 577 42.80 -6.15 -13.39
CA ALA A 577 43.52 -6.79 -12.29
C ALA A 577 42.85 -8.09 -11.84
N LEU A 578 41.52 -8.11 -11.70
CA LEU A 578 40.76 -9.31 -11.28
C LEU A 578 40.72 -10.44 -12.33
N THR A 579 41.01 -10.13 -13.59
CA THR A 579 41.00 -11.10 -14.68
C THR A 579 42.40 -11.62 -15.03
N ASP A 580 43.42 -10.78 -14.88
CA ASP A 580 44.83 -11.13 -15.06
C ASP A 580 45.68 -10.45 -13.96
N HIS A 581 45.74 -11.09 -12.79
CA HIS A 581 46.43 -10.55 -11.62
C HIS A 581 47.95 -10.50 -11.83
N GLU A 582 48.54 -11.45 -12.56
CA GLU A 582 49.98 -11.58 -12.74
C GLU A 582 50.53 -10.41 -13.56
N THR A 583 49.89 -10.14 -14.71
CA THR A 583 50.30 -9.03 -15.57
C THR A 583 50.10 -7.69 -14.86
N TYR A 584 49.02 -7.55 -14.09
CA TYR A 584 48.75 -6.34 -13.31
C TYR A 584 49.83 -6.10 -12.24
N LEU A 585 50.10 -7.11 -11.39
CA LEU A 585 51.11 -7.02 -10.33
C LEU A 585 52.50 -6.77 -10.89
N ASN A 586 52.90 -7.45 -11.97
CA ASN A 586 54.19 -7.24 -12.62
C ASN A 586 54.36 -5.79 -13.13
N ASN A 587 53.31 -5.22 -13.72
CA ASN A 587 53.33 -3.83 -14.18
C ASN A 587 53.36 -2.84 -13.01
N LEU A 588 52.62 -3.13 -11.93
CA LEU A 588 52.58 -2.31 -10.73
C LEU A 588 53.94 -2.29 -10.02
N ILE A 589 54.55 -3.47 -9.84
CA ILE A 589 55.90 -3.64 -9.27
C ILE A 589 56.94 -2.88 -10.11
N ARG A 590 56.90 -3.02 -11.44
CA ARG A 590 57.81 -2.28 -12.33
C ARG A 590 57.66 -0.77 -12.23
N LYS A 591 56.45 -0.27 -11.97
CA LYS A 591 56.20 1.17 -11.89
C LYS A 591 56.62 1.78 -10.54
N GLU A 592 56.52 1.02 -9.46
CA GLU A 592 56.72 1.50 -8.08
C GLU A 592 58.12 1.17 -7.53
N ILE A 593 58.78 0.11 -8.02
CA ILE A 593 60.07 -0.38 -7.51
C ILE A 593 61.25 -0.10 -8.46
N THR A 594 60.98 0.20 -9.74
CA THR A 594 62.00 0.66 -10.72
C THR A 594 61.95 2.17 -10.84
#